data_AF-A0AAV9H7B3-F1
#
_entry.id   AF-A0AAV9H7B3-F1
#
_cell.length_a   1.000
_cell.length_b   1.000
_cell.length_c   1.000
_cell.angle_alpha   90.00
_cell.angle_beta   90.00
_cell.angle_gamma   90.00
#
_symmetry.space_group_name_H-M   'P 1'
#
loop_
_entity.id
_entity.type
_entity.pdbx_description
1 polymer ?
#
loop_
_entity_poly.entity_id
_entity_poly.type
_entity_poly.pdbx_seq_one_letter_code
_entity_poly.pdbx_strand_id
1 'polypeptide(L)'
;MTITVGVLAIQGGVVEHISLLTRASEHLHSEASAGSTTKIPDFNFIQVRTVPQLSQCDALVIPGGESTTMSIVAQRLGLLEPLRQFVK
;
A
#
# COMPACT_ATOMS: atom_id res chain seq x y z
N MET A 1 -15.01 -3.97 8.48
CA MET A 1 -13.83 -4.78 8.17
C MET A 1 -12.83 -3.81 7.59
N THR A 2 -11.67 -3.68 8.23
CA THR A 2 -10.64 -2.72 7.83
C THR A 2 -9.66 -3.43 6.91
N ILE A 3 -9.39 -2.84 5.74
CA ILE A 3 -8.39 -3.34 4.79
C ILE A 3 -7.10 -2.55 5.01
N THR A 4 -6.01 -3.25 5.31
CA THR A 4 -4.69 -2.64 5.42
C THR A 4 -3.99 -2.66 4.07
N VAL A 5 -3.73 -1.47 3.53
CA VAL A 5 -3.00 -1.30 2.26
C VAL A 5 -1.61 -0.76 2.58
N GLY A 6 -0.59 -1.55 2.26
CA GLY A 6 0.80 -1.13 2.36
C GLY A 6 1.24 -0.31 1.16
N VAL A 7 2.14 0.64 1.37
CA VAL A 7 2.90 1.30 0.29
C VAL A 7 4.38 0.97 0.48
N LEU A 8 5.00 0.34 -0.52
CA LEU A 8 6.40 -0.07 -0.45
C LEU A 8 7.31 1.17 -0.34
N ALA A 9 8.05 1.27 0.77
CA ALA A 9 8.74 2.48 1.19
C ALA A 9 10.27 2.33 1.25
N ILE A 10 10.84 1.63 0.27
CA ILE A 10 12.28 1.36 0.16
C ILE A 10 13.03 2.44 -0.65
N GLN A 11 12.31 3.38 -1.25
CA GLN A 11 12.81 4.56 -1.97
C GLN A 11 11.89 5.76 -1.65
N GLY A 12 12.25 6.99 -2.08
CA GLY A 12 11.49 8.21 -1.79
C GLY A 12 10.11 8.29 -2.48
N GLY A 13 9.36 9.37 -2.22
CA GLY A 13 8.06 9.64 -2.88
C GLY A 13 6.85 8.89 -2.30
N VAL A 14 6.98 8.32 -1.09
CA VAL A 14 5.94 7.47 -0.48
C VAL A 14 4.86 8.29 0.23
N VAL A 15 5.20 9.46 0.73
CA VAL A 15 4.30 10.29 1.54
C VAL A 15 3.11 10.77 0.70
N GLU A 16 3.37 11.11 -0.56
CA GLU A 16 2.37 11.52 -1.53
C GLU A 16 1.37 10.40 -1.81
N HIS A 17 1.85 9.15 -1.97
CA HIS A 17 0.98 7.99 -2.15
C HIS A 17 0.04 7.77 -0.97
N ILE A 18 0.54 7.84 0.27
CA ILE A 18 -0.32 7.70 1.46
C ILE A 18 -1.36 8.82 1.52
N SER A 19 -0.94 10.08 1.29
CA SER A 19 -1.85 11.22 1.28
C SER A 19 -2.98 11.07 0.24
N LEU A 20 -2.63 10.64 -0.97
CA LEU A 20 -3.62 10.41 -2.04
C LEU A 20 -4.57 9.25 -1.72
N LEU A 21 -4.07 8.16 -1.14
CA LEU A 21 -4.88 7.03 -0.73
C LEU A 21 -5.88 7.40 0.37
N THR A 22 -5.44 8.17 1.37
CA THR A 22 -6.32 8.71 2.43
C THR A 22 -7.41 9.60 1.85
N ARG A 23 -7.07 10.52 0.94
CA ARG A 23 -8.07 11.37 0.30
C ARG A 23 -9.05 10.58 -0.57
N ALA A 24 -8.58 9.54 -1.24
CA ALA A 24 -9.43 8.67 -2.04
C ALA A 24 -10.40 7.88 -1.16
N SER A 25 -9.95 7.35 -0.01
CA SER A 25 -10.85 6.65 0.91
C SER A 25 -11.91 7.59 1.48
N GLU A 26 -11.54 8.81 1.88
CA GLU A 26 -12.49 9.83 2.35
C GLU A 26 -13.56 10.16 1.28
N HIS A 27 -13.14 10.34 0.03
CA HIS A 27 -14.04 10.63 -1.08
C HIS A 27 -15.02 9.48 -1.35
N LEU A 28 -14.53 8.24 -1.33
CA LEU A 28 -15.38 7.07 -1.44
C LEU A 28 -16.46 7.03 -0.35
N HIS A 29 -16.10 7.34 0.91
CA HIS A 29 -17.05 7.37 2.01
C HIS A 29 -18.07 8.51 1.89
N SER A 30 -17.69 9.67 1.32
CA SER A 30 -18.63 10.78 1.11
C SER A 30 -19.64 10.47 0.00
N GLU A 31 -19.21 9.83 -1.10
CA GLU A 31 -20.09 9.44 -2.21
C GLU A 31 -21.01 8.27 -1.87
N ALA A 32 -20.59 7.34 -1.01
CA ALA A 32 -21.40 6.21 -0.58
C ALA A 32 -22.73 6.65 0.10
N SER A 33 -22.75 7.84 0.69
CA SER A 33 -23.93 8.41 1.34
C SER A 33 -25.02 8.89 0.36
N ALA A 34 -24.72 8.98 -0.95
CA ALA A 34 -25.63 9.51 -1.98
C ALA A 34 -26.48 8.45 -2.71
N GLY A 35 -26.59 7.23 -2.16
CA GLY A 35 -27.47 6.16 -2.70
C GLY A 35 -26.74 4.95 -3.30
N SER A 36 -25.43 4.83 -3.08
CA SER A 36 -24.67 3.65 -3.49
C SER A 36 -24.92 2.47 -2.54
N THR A 37 -25.29 1.31 -3.10
CA THR A 37 -25.51 0.06 -2.34
C THR A 37 -24.20 -0.63 -1.97
N THR A 38 -23.06 -0.10 -2.42
CA THR A 38 -21.73 -0.68 -2.20
C THR A 38 -21.23 -0.31 -0.81
N LYS A 39 -21.13 -1.30 0.07
CA LYS A 39 -20.50 -1.13 1.38
C LYS A 39 -19.00 -0.89 1.20
N ILE A 40 -18.55 0.32 1.51
CA ILE A 40 -17.13 0.68 1.45
C ILE A 40 -16.47 0.26 2.77
N PRO A 41 -15.34 -0.47 2.73
CA PRO A 41 -14.60 -0.82 3.93
C PRO A 41 -13.78 0.38 4.44
N ASP A 42 -13.48 0.36 5.73
CA ASP A 42 -12.45 1.26 6.28
C ASP A 42 -11.08 0.85 5.73
N PHE A 43 -10.22 1.83 5.45
CA PHE A 43 -8.87 1.57 4.98
C PHE A 43 -7.84 2.05 6.00
N ASN A 44 -6.81 1.24 6.22
CA ASN A 44 -5.62 1.59 6.96
C ASN A 44 -4.43 1.62 6.00
N PHE A 45 -3.66 2.72 5.99
CA PHE A 45 -2.54 2.90 5.08
C PHE A 45 -1.22 2.91 5.84
N ILE A 46 -0.30 2.00 5.48
CA ILE A 46 0.99 1.86 6.17
C ILE A 46 2.18 1.91 5.20
N GLN A 47 3.33 2.39 5.68
CA GLN A 47 4.59 2.26 4.94
C GLN A 47 5.20 0.89 5.18
N VAL A 48 5.68 0.25 4.11
CA VAL A 48 6.29 -1.09 4.17
C VAL A 48 7.78 -0.99 3.84
N ARG A 49 8.61 -1.23 4.85
CA ARG A 49 10.08 -1.26 4.76
C ARG A 49 10.67 -2.58 5.25
N THR A 50 9.84 -3.44 5.85
CA THR A 50 10.27 -4.68 6.50
C THR A 50 9.25 -5.79 6.27
N VAL A 51 9.68 -7.05 6.43
CA VAL A 51 8.81 -8.23 6.30
C VAL A 51 7.64 -8.20 7.31
N PRO A 52 7.84 -7.85 8.59
CA PRO A 52 6.72 -7.74 9.53
C PRO A 52 5.66 -6.72 9.10
N GLN A 53 6.06 -5.60 8.47
CA GLN A 53 5.10 -4.62 7.95
C GLN A 53 4.34 -5.17 6.73
N LEU A 54 5.04 -5.89 5.84
CA LEU A 54 4.41 -6.56 4.70
C LEU A 54 3.37 -7.58 5.16
N SER A 55 3.63 -8.35 6.22
CA SER A 55 2.69 -9.34 6.75
C SER A 55 1.41 -8.75 7.36
N GLN A 56 1.36 -7.44 7.60
CA GLN A 56 0.15 -6.75 8.07
C GLN A 56 -0.77 -6.31 6.93
N CYS A 57 -0.31 -6.41 5.68
CA CYS A 57 -1.01 -5.86 4.52
C CYS A 57 -1.95 -6.90 3.91
N ASP A 58 -3.17 -6.46 3.58
CA ASP A 58 -4.10 -7.19 2.72
C ASP A 58 -3.82 -6.89 1.23
N ALA A 59 -3.28 -5.70 0.95
CA ALA A 59 -2.89 -5.27 -0.39
C ALA A 59 -1.62 -4.42 -0.34
N LEU A 60 -0.89 -4.36 -1.45
CA LEU A 60 0.36 -3.62 -1.54
C LEU A 60 0.39 -2.72 -2.78
N VAL A 61 0.76 -1.46 -2.59
CA VAL A 61 1.11 -0.51 -3.65
C VAL A 61 2.62 -0.50 -3.82
N ILE A 62 3.07 -0.75 -5.05
CA ILE A 62 4.46 -0.55 -5.46
C ILE A 62 4.54 0.83 -6.13
N PRO A 63 5.17 1.84 -5.50
CA PRO A 63 5.24 3.18 -6.07
C PRO A 63 6.19 3.21 -7.28
N GLY A 64 6.12 4.32 -8.03
CA GLY A 64 7.02 4.60 -9.14
C GLY A 64 8.34 5.24 -8.70
N GLY A 65 9.26 5.38 -9.64
CA GLY A 65 10.60 5.93 -9.41
C GLY A 65 11.59 5.19 -10.32
N GLU A 66 12.58 4.54 -9.72
CA GLU A 66 13.63 3.80 -10.43
C GLU A 66 13.55 2.31 -10.12
N SER A 67 12.95 1.52 -11.03
CA SER A 67 12.65 0.10 -10.83
C SER A 67 13.91 -0.76 -10.57
N THR A 68 15.02 -0.43 -11.25
CA THR A 68 16.33 -1.08 -11.03
C THR A 68 16.81 -0.84 -9.61
N THR A 69 16.75 0.40 -9.14
CA THR A 69 17.14 0.78 -7.78
C THR A 69 16.26 0.09 -6.75
N MET A 70 14.94 0.10 -6.95
CA MET A 70 14.00 -0.57 -6.05
C MET A 70 14.27 -2.08 -5.94
N SER A 71 14.56 -2.74 -7.06
CA SER A 71 14.86 -4.18 -7.07
C SER A 71 16.15 -4.49 -6.32
N ILE A 72 17.21 -3.70 -6.53
CA ILE A 72 18.49 -3.85 -5.82
C ILE A 72 18.30 -3.62 -4.31
N VAL A 73 17.58 -2.57 -3.92
CA VAL A 73 17.33 -2.26 -2.50
C VAL A 73 16.46 -3.33 -1.86
N ALA A 74 15.38 -3.78 -2.51
CA ALA A 74 14.53 -4.87 -2.02
C ALA A 74 15.33 -6.16 -1.81
N GLN A 75 16.25 -6.49 -2.73
CA GLN A 75 17.12 -7.65 -2.59
C GLN A 75 18.09 -7.50 -1.40
N ARG A 76 18.72 -6.33 -1.26
CA ARG A 76 19.64 -6.04 -0.13
C ARG A 76 18.94 -6.08 1.23
N LEU A 77 17.66 -5.71 1.28
CA LEU A 77 16.84 -5.77 2.50
C LEU A 77 16.20 -7.14 2.74
N GLY A 78 16.46 -8.14 1.88
CA GLY A 78 15.83 -9.45 1.98
C GLY A 78 14.30 -9.44 1.74
N LEU A 79 13.78 -8.37 1.15
CA LEU A 79 12.35 -8.17 0.88
C LEU A 79 11.89 -8.75 -0.45
N LEU A 80 12.81 -8.98 -1.39
CA LEU A 80 12.43 -9.39 -2.75
C LEU A 80 11.63 -10.70 -2.79
N GLU A 81 12.05 -11.71 -2.03
CA GLU A 81 11.33 -12.99 -1.98
C GLU A 81 10.00 -12.88 -1.21
N PRO A 82 9.94 -12.24 -0.02
CA PRO A 82 8.67 -11.93 0.64
C PRO A 82 7.66 -11.22 -0.27
N LEU A 83 8.09 -10.24 -1.08
CA LEU A 83 7.22 -9.54 -2.03
C LEU A 83 6.68 -10.47 -3.13
N ARG A 84 7.49 -11.43 -3.60
CA ARG A 84 7.03 -12.43 -4.57
C ARG A 84 6.05 -13.42 -3.99
N GLN A 85 6.21 -13.78 -2.71
CA GLN A 85 5.27 -14.68 -2.03
C GLN A 85 3.95 -13.96 -1.72
N PHE A 86 3.98 -12.65 -1.47
CA PHE A 86 2.79 -11.84 -1.20
C PHE A 86 1.78 -11.82 -2.36
N VAL A 87 2.23 -11.97 -3.61
CA VAL A 87 1.37 -11.92 -4.81
C VAL A 87 0.88 -13.28 -5.30
N LYS A 88 1.25 -14.38 -4.62
CA LYS A 88 0.80 -15.74 -4.95
C LYS A 88 -0.46 -16.09 -4.17
#